data_AF-A0A9D0C0C3-F1
#
_entry.id   AF-A0A9D0C0C3-F1
#
_cell.length_a   1.000
_cell.length_b   1.000
_cell.length_c   1.000
_cell.angle_alpha   90.00
_cell.angle_beta   90.00
_cell.angle_gamma   90.00
#
_symmetry.space_group_name_H-M   'P 1'
#
loop_
_entity.id
_entity.type
_entity.pdbx_description
1 polymer ?
#
loop_
_entity_poly.entity_id
_entity_poly.type
_entity_poly.pdbx_seq_one_letter_code
_entity_poly.pdbx_strand_id
1 'polypeptide(L)'
;MRRYGKRLLACCMLFLVLPLHAEYGDVVLNRRAEKEGMPPVVFPHWFHRIRFRCKVCHSELGFEMRAGSNKVTMQEIIDGKFCGMCHNDEIAWGVENCDLCHSGREGLKSRIHGGHATSGPGLW
;
A
#
# COMPACT_ATOMS: atom_id res chain seq x y z
N MET A 1 28.35 0.85 -55.44
CA MET A 1 27.03 0.25 -55.14
C MET A 1 26.84 0.20 -53.62
N ARG A 2 25.69 0.67 -53.15
CA ARG A 2 25.32 0.97 -51.76
C ARG A 2 25.55 -0.19 -50.78
N ARG A 3 26.19 0.10 -49.64
CA ARG A 3 25.91 -0.58 -48.36
C ARG A 3 25.82 0.46 -47.25
N TYR A 4 24.64 1.06 -47.10
CA TYR A 4 24.24 1.79 -45.91
C TYR A 4 24.06 0.77 -44.77
N GLY A 5 25.11 0.59 -43.97
CA GLY A 5 25.04 -0.15 -42.71
C GLY A 5 24.33 0.70 -41.67
N LYS A 6 23.08 0.32 -41.38
CA LYS A 6 22.19 0.89 -40.37
C LYS A 6 22.92 1.06 -39.03
N ARG A 7 23.33 2.28 -38.70
CA ARG A 7 23.69 2.69 -37.34
C ARG A 7 22.65 3.70 -36.91
N LEU A 8 21.51 3.25 -36.41
CA LEU A 8 20.62 4.12 -35.66
C LEU A 8 19.71 3.26 -34.78
N LEU A 9 19.47 3.76 -33.56
CA LEU A 9 18.52 3.29 -32.56
C LEU A 9 18.93 2.05 -31.74
N ALA A 10 19.92 2.23 -30.88
CA ALA A 10 19.92 1.57 -29.57
C ALA A 10 20.08 2.66 -28.50
N CYS A 11 19.11 3.56 -28.42
CA CYS A 11 19.01 4.54 -27.35
C CYS A 11 17.54 4.61 -26.95
N CYS A 12 17.27 4.65 -25.65
CA CYS A 12 15.94 4.75 -25.01
C CYS A 12 15.15 3.44 -24.75
N MET A 13 15.79 2.42 -24.17
CA MET A 13 15.08 1.47 -23.25
C MET A 13 15.57 1.63 -21.80
N LEU A 14 15.88 2.87 -21.38
CA LEU A 14 16.33 3.13 -20.00
C LEU A 14 15.34 3.95 -19.15
N PHE A 15 14.09 4.10 -19.58
CA PHE A 15 13.11 4.91 -18.85
C PHE A 15 11.70 4.35 -18.94
N LEU A 16 11.44 3.19 -18.32
CA LEU A 16 10.09 2.95 -17.81
C LEU A 16 10.13 2.14 -16.51
N VAL A 17 10.95 2.58 -15.55
CA VAL A 17 10.62 2.31 -14.14
C VAL A 17 9.43 3.19 -13.83
N LEU A 18 8.22 2.70 -14.10
CA LEU A 18 7.01 3.36 -13.62
C LEU A 18 7.10 3.37 -12.09
N PRO A 19 7.07 4.55 -11.45
CA PRO A 19 6.92 4.57 -10.00
C PRO A 19 5.58 3.90 -9.68
N LEU A 20 5.57 2.95 -8.76
CA LEU A 20 4.34 2.54 -8.07
C LEU A 20 3.82 3.80 -7.38
N HIS A 21 2.94 4.54 -8.05
CA HIS A 21 2.25 5.67 -7.46
C HIS A 21 1.18 5.08 -6.56
N ALA A 22 1.09 5.58 -5.32
CA ALA A 22 -0.07 5.30 -4.48
C ALA A 22 -1.32 5.72 -5.27
N GLU A 23 -2.21 4.77 -5.52
CA GLU A 23 -3.43 4.97 -6.29
C GLU A 23 -4.50 5.65 -5.44
N TYR A 24 -5.60 5.99 -6.11
CA TYR A 24 -6.78 6.54 -5.45
C TYR A 24 -7.32 5.56 -4.40
N GLY A 25 -7.29 5.99 -3.13
CA GLY A 25 -7.86 5.31 -1.98
C GLY A 25 -6.82 4.65 -1.08
N ASP A 26 -5.54 4.64 -1.46
CA ASP A 26 -4.50 3.95 -0.70
C ASP A 26 -4.28 4.56 0.67
N VAL A 27 -4.26 3.74 1.72
CA VAL A 27 -3.99 4.18 3.08
C VAL A 27 -2.55 3.81 3.42
N VAL A 28 -1.73 4.81 3.73
CA VAL A 28 -0.38 4.59 4.24
C VAL A 28 -0.43 4.51 5.77
N LEU A 29 0.24 3.51 6.33
CA LEU A 29 0.44 3.33 7.76
C LEU A 29 1.93 3.38 8.08
N ASN A 30 2.35 4.41 8.81
CA ASN A 30 3.74 4.59 9.19
C ASN A 30 3.92 5.21 10.58
N ARG A 31 3.11 4.76 11.54
CA ARG A 31 3.25 5.20 12.94
C ARG A 31 4.45 4.55 13.63
N ARG A 32 4.76 3.31 13.23
CA ARG A 32 5.79 2.45 13.83
C ARG A 32 6.73 1.82 12.82
N ALA A 33 6.24 1.43 11.63
CA ALA A 33 7.01 0.66 10.65
C ALA A 33 8.45 1.16 10.47
N GLU A 34 8.66 2.43 10.11
CA GLU A 34 10.01 2.95 9.92
C GLU A 34 10.84 3.00 11.20
N LYS A 35 10.20 3.29 12.35
CA LYS A 35 10.88 3.30 13.65
C LYS A 35 11.35 1.90 14.07
N GLU A 36 10.68 0.89 13.55
CA GLU A 36 10.97 -0.54 13.78
C GLU A 36 11.78 -1.14 12.62
N GLY A 37 12.31 -0.32 11.71
CA GLY A 37 13.23 -0.74 10.65
C GLY A 37 12.56 -1.30 9.40
N MET A 38 11.25 -1.17 9.26
CA MET A 38 10.50 -1.62 8.09
C MET A 38 9.97 -0.45 7.26
N PRO A 39 9.87 -0.57 5.92
CA PRO A 39 9.25 0.46 5.10
C PRO A 39 7.78 0.74 5.51
N PRO A 40 7.25 1.93 5.23
CA PRO A 40 5.84 2.23 5.44
C PRO A 40 4.91 1.20 4.81
N VAL A 41 3.79 0.89 5.47
CA VAL A 41 2.79 -0.03 4.91
C VAL A 41 1.87 0.72 3.96
N VAL A 42 1.61 0.17 2.77
CA VAL A 42 0.61 0.69 1.82
C VAL A 42 -0.55 -0.28 1.76
N PHE A 43 -1.73 0.17 2.20
CA PHE A 43 -2.96 -0.60 2.14
C PHE A 43 -3.81 -0.14 0.94
N PRO A 44 -4.00 -1.00 -0.08
CA PRO A 44 -4.80 -0.66 -1.25
C PRO A 44 -6.30 -0.79 -0.95
N HIS A 45 -6.93 0.28 -0.48
CA HIS A 45 -8.34 0.26 -0.06
C HIS A 45 -9.25 -0.16 -1.22
N TRP A 46 -8.96 0.25 -2.46
CA TRP A 46 -9.74 -0.13 -3.64
C TRP A 46 -9.78 -1.65 -3.84
N PHE A 47 -8.64 -2.33 -3.77
CA PHE A 47 -8.56 -3.78 -3.95
C PHE A 47 -9.41 -4.54 -2.91
N HIS A 48 -9.41 -4.05 -1.67
CA HIS A 48 -10.20 -4.61 -0.58
C HIS A 48 -11.69 -4.30 -0.74
N ARG A 49 -12.04 -3.10 -1.21
CA ARG A 49 -13.44 -2.67 -1.42
C ARG A 49 -14.17 -3.45 -2.51
N ILE A 50 -13.47 -3.99 -3.51
CA ILE A 50 -14.07 -4.86 -4.53
C ILE A 50 -14.63 -6.16 -3.90
N ARG A 51 -14.06 -6.60 -2.78
CA ARG A 51 -14.40 -7.88 -2.13
C ARG A 51 -15.18 -7.72 -0.84
N PHE A 52 -14.95 -6.64 -0.10
CA PHE A 52 -15.49 -6.44 1.23
C PHE A 52 -16.21 -5.10 1.36
N ARG A 53 -17.27 -5.11 2.18
CA ARG A 53 -18.03 -3.89 2.53
C ARG A 53 -17.29 -3.11 3.62
N CYS A 54 -17.52 -1.80 3.69
CA CYS A 54 -16.90 -0.90 4.67
C CYS A 54 -17.05 -1.39 6.13
N LYS A 55 -18.20 -2.01 6.47
CA LYS A 55 -18.50 -2.53 7.81
C LYS A 55 -17.49 -3.57 8.28
N VAL A 56 -17.00 -4.42 7.38
CA VAL A 56 -16.04 -5.47 7.71
C VAL A 56 -14.79 -4.84 8.33
N CYS A 57 -14.19 -3.87 7.65
CA CYS A 57 -12.97 -3.23 8.14
C CYS A 57 -13.23 -2.27 9.32
N HIS A 58 -14.24 -1.40 9.19
CA HIS A 58 -14.36 -0.25 10.09
C HIS A 58 -15.25 -0.48 11.32
N SER A 59 -16.13 -1.48 11.29
CA SER A 59 -16.97 -1.83 12.43
C SER A 59 -16.57 -3.16 13.04
N GLU A 60 -16.31 -4.19 12.23
CA GLU A 60 -16.04 -5.55 12.74
C GLU A 60 -14.56 -5.69 13.14
N LEU A 61 -13.64 -5.26 12.28
CA LEU A 61 -12.19 -5.26 12.55
C LEU A 61 -11.74 -4.05 13.39
N GLY A 62 -12.59 -3.04 13.55
CA GLY A 62 -12.32 -1.88 14.42
C GLY A 62 -11.32 -0.87 13.84
N PHE A 63 -11.09 -0.84 12.52
CA PHE A 63 -10.32 0.25 11.92
C PHE A 63 -11.09 1.56 12.03
N GLU A 64 -10.51 2.57 12.68
CA GLU A 64 -11.08 3.90 12.71
C GLU A 64 -11.08 4.50 11.30
N MET A 65 -12.11 5.30 10.99
CA MET A 65 -12.22 6.04 9.72
C MET A 65 -11.23 7.23 9.64
N ARG A 66 -10.00 7.02 10.09
CA ARG A 66 -8.94 8.02 10.19
C ARG A 66 -7.57 7.35 10.04
N ALA A 67 -6.81 7.75 9.04
CA ALA A 67 -5.49 7.16 8.78
C ALA A 67 -4.55 7.36 9.97
N GLY A 68 -3.89 6.29 10.40
CA GLY A 68 -2.93 6.32 11.51
C GLY A 68 -3.54 6.43 12.91
N SER A 69 -4.86 6.37 13.05
CA SER A 69 -5.54 6.36 14.36
C SER A 69 -5.27 5.07 15.14
N ASN A 70 -5.48 3.92 14.51
CA ASN A 70 -5.24 2.62 15.13
C ASN A 70 -3.75 2.42 15.41
N LYS A 71 -3.44 1.72 16.50
CA LYS A 71 -2.08 1.35 16.89
C LYS A 71 -1.78 -0.10 16.50
N VAL A 72 -1.90 -0.41 15.22
CA VAL A 72 -1.65 -1.77 14.71
C VAL A 72 -0.20 -2.19 14.95
N THR A 73 -0.02 -3.40 15.49
CA THR A 73 1.29 -4.05 15.69
C THR A 73 1.34 -5.40 14.99
N MET A 74 2.54 -5.87 14.64
CA MET A 74 2.70 -7.21 14.08
C MET A 74 2.27 -8.31 15.06
N GLN A 75 2.44 -8.11 16.37
CA GLN A 75 1.93 -9.05 17.37
C GLN A 75 0.41 -9.19 17.29
N GLU A 76 -0.33 -8.06 17.24
CA GLU A 76 -1.79 -8.11 17.07
C GLU A 76 -2.20 -8.76 15.75
N ILE A 77 -1.44 -8.54 14.68
CA ILE A 77 -1.66 -9.19 13.39
C ILE A 77 -1.46 -10.70 13.49
N ILE A 78 -0.39 -11.17 14.13
CA ILE A 78 -0.12 -12.60 14.36
C ILE A 78 -1.22 -13.22 15.24
N ASP A 79 -1.72 -12.47 16.23
CA ASP A 79 -2.82 -12.88 17.10
C ASP A 79 -4.19 -12.85 16.38
N GLY A 80 -4.20 -12.68 15.06
CA GLY A 80 -5.39 -12.72 14.22
C GLY A 80 -6.21 -11.43 14.22
N LYS A 81 -5.68 -10.29 14.66
CA LYS A 81 -6.39 -8.99 14.64
C LYS A 81 -6.02 -8.18 13.40
N PHE A 82 -6.84 -7.18 13.08
CA PHE A 82 -6.60 -6.25 11.97
C PHE A 82 -6.36 -7.01 10.65
N CYS A 83 -5.16 -6.88 10.08
CA CYS A 83 -4.76 -7.55 8.84
C CYS A 83 -4.80 -9.08 8.99
N GLY A 84 -4.45 -9.60 10.16
CA GLY A 84 -4.36 -11.04 10.45
C GLY A 84 -5.70 -11.75 10.54
N MET A 85 -6.83 -11.03 10.58
CA MET A 85 -8.15 -11.65 10.44
C MET A 85 -8.34 -12.28 9.05
N CYS A 86 -7.57 -11.84 8.04
CA CYS A 86 -7.68 -12.33 6.67
C CYS A 86 -6.33 -12.76 6.08
N HIS A 87 -5.24 -12.08 6.40
CA HIS A 87 -3.88 -12.51 6.05
C HIS A 87 -3.44 -13.60 7.03
N ASN A 88 -3.89 -14.83 6.79
CA ASN A 88 -3.79 -15.95 7.73
C ASN A 88 -3.61 -17.30 7.03
N ASP A 89 -3.20 -17.30 5.77
CA ASP A 89 -3.03 -18.48 4.90
C ASP A 89 -4.31 -19.24 4.53
N GLU A 90 -5.47 -18.79 5.01
CA GLU A 90 -6.77 -19.38 4.66
C GLU A 90 -7.57 -18.46 3.72
N ILE A 91 -7.67 -17.18 4.07
CA ILE A 91 -8.46 -16.19 3.31
C ILE A 91 -7.58 -15.42 2.31
N ALA A 92 -6.38 -15.07 2.75
CA ALA A 92 -5.35 -14.41 1.97
C ALA A 92 -3.96 -14.93 2.40
N TRP A 93 -2.94 -14.56 1.64
CA TRP A 93 -1.55 -14.90 1.93
C TRP A 93 -1.14 -14.50 3.36
N GLY A 94 -0.26 -15.30 3.98
CA GLY A 94 0.20 -15.17 5.35
C GLY A 94 1.11 -13.97 5.62
N VAL A 95 1.18 -13.58 6.89
CA VAL A 95 1.83 -12.35 7.37
C VAL A 95 3.36 -12.36 7.26
N GLU A 96 3.95 -13.52 6.95
CA GLU A 96 5.37 -13.69 6.68
C GLU A 96 5.83 -13.02 5.37
N ASN A 97 4.90 -12.67 4.48
CA ASN A 97 5.18 -11.98 3.22
C ASN A 97 5.35 -10.46 3.46
N CYS A 98 6.36 -10.08 4.25
CA CYS A 98 6.60 -8.72 4.74
C CYS A 98 6.49 -7.64 3.64
N ASP A 99 7.12 -7.88 2.49
CA ASP A 99 7.25 -6.91 1.40
C ASP A 99 5.91 -6.59 0.71
N LEU A 100 4.91 -7.45 0.85
CA LEU A 100 3.58 -7.21 0.29
C LEU A 100 2.81 -6.14 1.08
N CYS A 101 3.05 -6.04 2.39
CA CYS A 101 2.54 -4.98 3.24
C CYS A 101 3.46 -3.76 3.21
N HIS A 102 4.75 -3.97 3.48
CA HIS A 102 5.78 -2.96 3.66
C HIS A 102 6.36 -2.48 2.32
N SER A 103 5.48 -2.02 1.44
CA SER A 103 5.81 -1.62 0.06
C SER A 103 5.97 -0.10 -0.13
N GLY A 104 5.80 0.68 0.95
CA GLY A 104 5.88 2.13 0.91
C GLY A 104 7.32 2.64 0.82
N ARG A 105 7.49 3.80 0.20
CA ARG A 105 8.78 4.51 0.19
C ARG A 105 9.07 5.12 1.55
N GLU A 106 10.35 5.18 1.91
CA GLU A 106 10.80 5.87 3.12
C GLU A 106 10.29 7.32 3.17
N GLY A 107 9.96 7.78 4.38
CA GLY A 107 9.48 9.11 4.71
C GLY A 107 7.97 9.32 4.56
N LEU A 108 7.23 8.38 3.96
CA LEU A 108 5.78 8.52 3.78
C LEU A 108 5.05 8.56 5.12
N LYS A 109 4.27 9.62 5.37
CA LYS A 109 3.50 9.75 6.61
C LYS A 109 2.17 9.00 6.53
N SER A 110 1.65 8.56 7.68
CA SER A 110 0.31 7.95 7.74
C SER A 110 -0.75 8.91 7.19
N ARG A 111 -1.39 8.55 6.07
CA ARG A 111 -2.41 9.35 5.39
C ARG A 111 -3.13 8.51 4.33
N ILE A 112 -4.24 9.03 3.82
CA ILE A 112 -4.87 8.47 2.61
C ILE A 112 -4.32 9.20 1.39
N HIS A 113 -3.96 8.45 0.36
CA HIS A 113 -3.58 8.93 -0.96
C HIS A 113 -4.78 8.78 -1.91
N GLY A 114 -5.11 9.86 -2.63
CA GLY A 114 -6.21 9.94 -3.59
C GLY A 114 -7.61 9.57 -3.05
N GLY A 115 -8.20 10.41 -2.20
CA GLY A 115 -9.61 10.24 -1.80
C GLY A 115 -10.62 10.76 -2.83
N HIS A 116 -11.92 10.54 -2.59
CA HIS A 116 -13.04 11.05 -3.42
C HIS A 116 -13.16 12.57 -3.46
N ALA A 117 -12.41 13.26 -2.63
CA ALA A 117 -12.23 14.69 -2.72
C ALA A 117 -11.09 14.93 -3.71
N THR A 118 -11.38 15.74 -4.73
CA THR A 118 -10.38 16.45 -5.51
C THR A 118 -9.24 16.93 -4.62
N SER A 119 -8.03 16.99 -5.17
CA SER A 119 -6.71 17.38 -4.63
C SER A 119 -6.64 18.61 -3.70
N GLY A 120 -7.48 18.68 -2.67
CA GLY A 120 -7.51 19.64 -1.58
C GLY A 120 -7.19 18.95 -0.25
N PRO A 121 -6.97 19.73 0.82
CA PRO A 121 -6.48 19.21 2.09
C PRO A 121 -7.62 18.44 2.77
N GLY A 122 -7.75 17.16 2.43
CA GLY A 122 -8.65 16.23 3.09
C GLY A 122 -8.20 16.00 4.53
N LEU A 123 -8.55 16.96 5.40
CA LEU A 123 -8.60 16.79 6.83
C LEU A 123 -9.86 15.98 7.15
N TRP A 124 -9.65 14.69 7.40
CA TRP A 124 -10.45 13.90 8.34
C TRP A 124 -9.67 13.77 9.66
#